data_AF-A0A7X4IT39-F1
#
_entry.id   AF-A0A7X4IT39-F1
#
_cell.length_a   1.000
_cell.length_b   1.000
_cell.length_c   1.000
_cell.angle_alpha   90.00
_cell.angle_beta   90.00
_cell.angle_gamma   90.00
#
_symmetry.space_group_name_H-M   'P 1'
#
loop_
_entity.id
_entity.type
_entity.pdbx_description
1 polymer ?
#
loop_
_entity_poly.entity_id
_entity_poly.type
_entity_poly.pdbx_seq_one_letter_code
_entity_poly.pdbx_strand_id
1 'polypeptide(L)' 'DVFVHVSAVQKAGLTGLSDNQKVEYELAEGRDGRQMADDLKAI' A
#
# COMPACT_ATOMS: atom_id res chain seq x y z
N ASP A 1 -8.61 1.50 -8.88
CA ASP A 1 -7.71 0.52 -8.23
C ASP A 1 -6.32 1.08 -8.13
N VAL A 2 -5.74 1.08 -6.94
CA VAL A 2 -4.37 1.56 -6.68
C VAL A 2 -3.48 0.34 -6.54
N PHE A 3 -2.32 0.36 -7.21
CA PHE A 3 -1.37 -0.73 -7.08
C PHE A 3 -0.67 -0.66 -5.73
N VAL A 4 -0.64 -1.79 -5.01
CA VAL A 4 0.07 -1.94 -3.74
C VAL A 4 1.17 -2.96 -3.96
N HIS A 5 2.43 -2.58 -3.73
CA HIS A 5 3.52 -3.55 -3.74
C HIS A 5 3.54 -4.32 -2.41
N VAL A 6 3.78 -5.63 -2.44
CA VAL A 6 3.89 -6.45 -1.21
C VAL A 6 4.96 -5.91 -0.24
N SER A 7 5.99 -5.25 -0.77
CA SER A 7 7.01 -4.59 0.05
C SER A 7 6.45 -3.45 0.90
N ALA A 8 5.47 -2.69 0.40
CA ALA A 8 4.83 -1.63 1.18
C ALA A 8 4.01 -2.21 2.33
N VAL A 9 3.32 -3.34 2.08
CA VAL A 9 2.56 -4.08 3.11
C VAL A 9 3.49 -4.61 4.20
N GLN A 10 4.62 -5.23 3.81
CA GLN A 10 5.61 -5.73 4.77
C GLN A 10 6.29 -4.61 5.56
N LYS A 11 6.60 -3.47 4.91
CA LYS A 11 7.14 -2.28 5.59
C LYS A 11 6.19 -1.73 6.65
N ALA A 12 4.89 -1.80 6.41
CA ALA A 12 3.85 -1.43 7.37
C ALA A 12 3.73 -2.41 8.56
N GLY A 13 4.56 -3.46 8.61
CA GLY A 13 4.46 -4.52 9.62
C GLY A 13 3.27 -5.45 9.39
N LEU A 14 2.65 -5.39 8.22
CA LEU A 14 1.52 -6.23 7.85
C LEU A 14 2.02 -7.48 7.10
N THR A 15 1.46 -8.63 7.43
CA THR A 15 1.69 -9.87 6.69
C THR A 15 0.89 -9.95 5.39
N GLY A 16 -0.15 -9.13 5.26
CA GLY A 16 -1.05 -9.06 4.12
C GLY A 16 -2.12 -7.99 4.34
N LEU A 17 -2.97 -7.79 3.33
CA LEU A 17 -4.20 -7.02 3.44
C LEU A 17 -5.38 -7.99 3.41
N SER A 18 -6.23 -7.94 4.42
CA SER A 18 -7.46 -8.72 4.48
C SER A 18 -8.58 -8.04 3.70
N ASP A 19 -9.57 -8.80 3.27
CA ASP A 19 -10.75 -8.24 2.59
C ASP A 19 -11.44 -7.19 3.48
N ASN A 20 -11.83 -6.07 2.87
CA ASN A 20 -12.43 -4.91 3.55
C ASN A 20 -11.57 -4.30 4.67
N GLN A 21 -10.28 -4.61 4.75
CA GLN A 21 -9.38 -3.98 5.71
C GLN A 21 -9.20 -2.51 5.35
N LYS A 22 -9.48 -1.64 6.31
CA LYS A 22 -9.22 -0.21 6.18
C LYS A 22 -7.76 0.05 6.51
N VAL A 23 -7.09 0.75 5.61
CA VAL A 23 -5.71 1.19 5.76
C VAL A 23 -5.60 2.61 5.24
N GLU A 24 -4.79 3.40 5.91
CA GLU A 24 -4.28 4.65 5.36
C GLU A 24 -3.07 4.35 4.47
N TYR A 25 -2.93 5.13 3.41
CA TYR A 25 -1.81 5.04 2.48
C TYR A 25 -1.56 6.42 1.87
N GLU A 26 -0.33 6.63 1.41
CA GLU A 26 0.04 7.79 0.62
C GLU A 26 0.20 7.38 -0.85
N LEU A 27 -0.13 8.28 -1.78
CA LEU A 27 0.05 8.04 -3.21
C LEU A 27 1.44 8.51 -3.64
N ALA A 28 2.24 7.58 -4.12
CA ALA A 28 3.56 7.85 -4.69
C ALA A 28 3.56 7.56 -6.21
N GLU A 29 4.39 8.30 -6.95
CA GLU A 29 4.67 7.97 -8.36
C GLU A 29 5.62 6.76 -8.45
N GLY A 30 5.13 5.70 -9.09
CA GLY A 30 5.93 4.53 -9.42
C GLY A 30 6.83 4.74 -10.63
N ARG A 31 7.75 3.80 -10.84
CA ARG A 31 8.72 3.83 -11.95
C ARG A 31 8.11 3.94 -13.35
N ASP A 32 6.89 3.44 -13.51
CA ASP A 32 6.17 3.43 -14.80
C ASP A 32 5.22 4.64 -14.94
N GLY A 33 5.37 5.66 -14.09
CA GLY A 33 4.49 6.84 -14.06
C GLY A 33 3.09 6.56 -13.52
N ARG A 34 2.87 5.38 -12.93
CA ARG A 34 1.59 5.00 -12.30
C ARG A 34 1.60 5.36 -10.83
N GLN A 35 0.46 5.82 -10.32
CA GLN A 35 0.28 6.03 -8.90
C GLN A 35 0.17 4.68 -8.18
N MET A 36 0.92 4.55 -7.09
CA MET A 36 0.96 3.38 -6.23
C MET A 36 0.83 3.78 -4.77
N ALA A 37 0.26 2.89 -3.97
CA ALA A 37 0.14 3.09 -2.54
C ALA A 37 1.49 2.81 -1.87
N ASP A 38 1.98 3.79 -1.13
CA ASP A 38 3.16 3.70 -0.27
C ASP A 38 2.78 4.10 1.17
N ASP A 39 3.70 3.88 2.10
CA ASP A 39 3.57 4.27 3.51
C ASP A 39 2.26 3.80 4.17
N LEU A 40 1.90 2.53 3.91
CA LEU A 40 0.69 1.90 4.45
C LEU A 40 0.66 1.93 5.98
N LYS A 41 -0.50 2.26 6.54
CA LYS A 41 -0.78 2.26 7.98
C LYS A 41 -2.12 1.61 8.26
N ALA A 42 -2.14 0.67 9.20
CA ALA A 42 -3.39 0.14 9.70
C ALA A 42 -4.08 1.19 10.58
N ILE A 43 -5.40 1.31 10.43
CA ILE A 43 -6.27 2.17 11.23
C ILE A 43 -7.29 1.36 12.01
#